data_AF-G0S1X0-F1
#
_entry.id   AF-G0S1X0-F1
#
_cell.length_a   1.000
_cell.length_b   1.000
_cell.length_c   1.000
_cell.angle_alpha   90.00
_cell.angle_beta   90.00
_cell.angle_gamma   90.00
#
_symmetry.space_group_name_H-M   'P 1'
#
loop_
_entity.id
_entity.type
_entity.pdbx_description
1 polymer ?
#
loop_
_entity_poly.entity_id
_entity_poly.type
_entity_poly.pdbx_seq_one_letter_code
_entity_poly.pdbx_strand_id
1 'polypeptide(L)'
;MALASSLLKHYAIARLSTMISDSGSDKSVGDSGHGQGGIPWDRTIITRDSLTKPVFVDPRTGRQPVSFNVSHQAGIVALVAVAGYEAPPNPVDANAPPSTPARGQRRQKVPVEVGVDVVCVSERRERDLAMLWDESEGWEGFVDMHADVFSPSEVAYLKGSSPPAPRPPPGPASAARRSRSRSSRGSEQYYQQSPEQQRYVRELSPEKQRHYLQHLEDLRRRAEEEEDEIEEGMADGKLRMFYALWALREAYVKLTGEALLAEWLSELEFRDFRAPKPTAAWEVPACEERGEVVRDIEIYFRGQRVDDVNMCIRSMGPDYMIATAVRTPGRKEDGLAWQLGPYEILSLEDVLDFAAKSRLGGR
;
A
#
# COMPACT_ATOMS: atom_id res chain seq x y z
N MET A 1 -12.14 -13.81 4.28
CA MET A 1 -11.77 -12.39 4.48
C MET A 1 -12.79 -11.59 5.28
N ALA A 2 -14.10 -11.62 4.96
CA ALA A 2 -15.11 -10.86 5.71
C ALA A 2 -15.14 -11.12 7.22
N LEU A 3 -15.01 -12.39 7.65
CA LEU A 3 -14.95 -12.77 9.07
C LEU A 3 -13.71 -12.17 9.76
N ALA A 4 -12.51 -12.36 9.20
CA ALA A 4 -11.27 -11.80 9.74
C ALA A 4 -11.32 -10.27 9.83
N SER A 5 -11.87 -9.61 8.81
CA SER A 5 -12.12 -8.15 8.83
C SER A 5 -13.07 -7.75 9.96
N SER A 6 -14.14 -8.50 10.19
CA SER A 6 -15.06 -8.23 11.29
C SER A 6 -14.36 -8.37 12.64
N LEU A 7 -13.68 -9.49 12.86
CA LEU A 7 -12.97 -9.78 14.11
C LEU A 7 -11.91 -8.72 14.42
N LEU A 8 -11.12 -8.31 13.42
CA LEU A 8 -10.07 -7.32 13.60
C LEU A 8 -10.61 -5.94 14.02
N LYS A 9 -11.79 -5.54 13.53
CA LYS A 9 -12.44 -4.29 13.97
C LYS A 9 -12.84 -4.35 15.44
N HIS A 10 -13.49 -5.44 15.86
CA HIS A 10 -13.89 -5.64 17.26
C HIS A 10 -12.66 -5.65 18.18
N TYR A 11 -11.58 -6.31 17.75
CA TYR A 11 -10.29 -6.33 18.43
C TYR A 11 -9.74 -4.91 18.62
N ALA A 12 -9.66 -4.12 17.55
CA ALA A 12 -9.13 -2.76 17.60
C ALA A 12 -9.92 -1.88 18.58
N ILE A 13 -11.26 -1.92 18.51
CA ILE A 13 -12.13 -1.13 19.39
C ILE A 13 -11.92 -1.51 20.86
N ALA A 14 -11.97 -2.81 21.17
CA ALA A 14 -11.86 -3.30 22.54
C ALA A 14 -10.46 -3.06 23.14
N ARG A 15 -9.40 -3.32 22.37
CA ARG A 15 -8.02 -3.11 22.81
C ARG A 15 -7.71 -1.64 23.05
N LEU A 16 -8.00 -0.78 22.07
CA LEU A 16 -7.65 0.65 22.14
C LEU A 16 -8.46 1.39 23.20
N SER A 17 -9.74 1.05 23.39
CA SER A 17 -10.56 1.64 24.45
C SER A 17 -10.07 1.27 25.86
N THR A 18 -9.50 0.08 26.02
CA THR A 18 -8.86 -0.34 27.27
C THR A 18 -7.60 0.49 27.54
N MET A 19 -6.74 0.65 26.52
CA MET A 19 -5.53 1.47 26.64
C MET A 19 -5.82 2.93 27.01
N ILE A 20 -6.87 3.53 26.43
CA ILE A 20 -7.30 4.90 26.80
C ILE A 20 -7.69 4.96 28.28
N SER A 21 -8.46 3.98 28.75
CA SER A 21 -8.95 3.94 30.13
C SER A 21 -7.80 3.83 31.14
N ASP A 22 -6.78 3.02 30.83
CA ASP A 22 -5.61 2.84 31.69
C ASP A 22 -4.69 4.07 31.70
N SER A 23 -4.57 4.78 30.57
CA SER A 23 -3.75 6.00 30.45
C SER A 23 -4.37 7.24 31.13
N GLY A 24 -5.68 7.22 31.41
CA GLY A 24 -6.44 8.33 31.97
C GLY A 24 -6.52 8.37 33.50
N SER A 25 -5.85 7.46 34.23
CA SER A 25 -5.85 7.45 35.69
C SER A 25 -4.90 8.50 36.27
N ASP A 26 -5.19 9.78 36.04
CA ASP A 26 -4.77 10.82 36.98
C ASP A 26 -5.68 10.70 38.21
N LYS A 27 -5.10 10.29 39.35
CA LYS A 27 -5.81 10.07 40.62
C LYS A 27 -6.27 11.40 41.23
N SER A 28 -7.21 12.08 40.57
CA SER A 28 -7.95 13.17 41.20
C SER A 28 -9.22 12.59 41.84
N VAL A 29 -9.28 12.77 43.16
CA VAL A 29 -10.30 12.24 44.06
C VAL A 29 -11.65 12.92 43.78
N GLY A 30 -12.69 12.10 43.61
CA GLY A 30 -14.07 12.48 43.88
C GLY A 30 -14.97 12.70 42.68
N ASP A 31 -15.35 11.63 41.99
CA ASP A 31 -16.72 11.52 41.47
C ASP A 31 -17.17 10.06 41.43
N SER A 32 -18.14 9.73 42.26
CA SER A 32 -18.75 8.41 42.37
C SER A 32 -19.88 8.29 41.34
N GLY A 33 -19.57 7.77 40.16
CA GLY A 33 -20.56 7.48 39.12
C GLY A 33 -20.03 6.68 37.94
N HIS A 34 -20.23 5.36 37.99
CA HIS A 34 -20.19 4.36 36.89
C HIS A 34 -19.48 4.71 35.56
N GLY A 35 -18.32 4.07 35.27
CA GLY A 35 -17.97 3.74 33.88
C GLY A 35 -16.50 3.82 33.40
N GLN A 36 -15.49 3.88 34.27
CA GLN A 36 -14.08 3.92 33.82
C GLN A 36 -13.49 2.53 33.57
N GLY A 37 -14.03 1.81 32.58
CA GLY A 37 -13.45 0.58 32.07
C GLY A 37 -13.48 0.56 30.55
N GLY A 38 -12.49 -0.09 29.93
CA GLY A 38 -12.42 -0.31 28.48
C GLY A 38 -13.70 -0.94 27.93
N ILE A 39 -13.93 -0.80 26.63
CA ILE A 39 -15.16 -1.29 25.99
C ILE A 39 -15.03 -2.80 25.82
N PRO A 40 -15.90 -3.60 26.48
CA PRO A 40 -15.85 -5.06 26.35
C PRO A 40 -16.08 -5.50 24.91
N TRP A 41 -15.43 -6.58 24.50
CA TRP A 41 -15.54 -7.14 23.15
C TRP A 41 -16.99 -7.32 22.69
N ASP A 42 -17.85 -7.87 23.54
CA ASP A 42 -19.26 -8.15 23.26
C ASP A 42 -20.13 -6.88 23.13
N ARG A 43 -19.60 -5.71 23.47
CA ARG A 43 -20.25 -4.41 23.33
C ARG A 43 -19.73 -3.58 22.16
N THR A 44 -18.83 -4.12 21.35
CA THR A 44 -18.27 -3.44 20.16
C THR A 44 -19.20 -3.54 18.95
N ILE A 45 -20.45 -3.06 19.06
CA ILE A 45 -21.43 -3.11 17.97
C ILE A 45 -21.10 -2.06 16.91
N ILE A 46 -20.73 -2.52 15.71
CA ILE A 46 -20.34 -1.66 14.58
C ILE A 46 -21.58 -1.32 13.75
N THR A 47 -21.72 -0.05 13.39
CA THR A 47 -22.75 0.47 12.48
C THR A 47 -22.10 1.03 11.22
N ARG A 48 -22.88 1.72 10.37
CA ARG A 48 -22.38 2.44 9.21
C ARG A 48 -22.77 3.91 9.31
N ASP A 49 -21.90 4.80 8.86
CA ASP A 49 -22.22 6.21 8.70
C ASP A 49 -23.05 6.48 7.42
N SER A 50 -23.31 7.76 7.13
CA SER A 50 -24.05 8.20 5.94
C SER A 50 -23.35 7.84 4.63
N LEU A 51 -22.04 7.65 4.65
CA LEU A 51 -21.21 7.24 3.52
C LEU A 51 -20.96 5.72 3.51
N THR A 52 -21.73 4.97 4.31
CA THR A 52 -21.66 3.51 4.46
C THR A 52 -20.38 2.97 5.09
N LYS A 53 -19.47 3.82 5.55
CA LYS A 53 -18.21 3.43 6.20
C LYS A 53 -18.50 2.82 7.58
N PRO A 54 -17.90 1.67 7.93
CA PRO A 54 -18.09 1.08 9.25
C PRO A 54 -17.57 1.99 10.37
N VAL A 55 -18.38 2.24 11.38
CA VAL A 55 -18.04 3.08 12.54
C VAL A 55 -18.48 2.42 13.84
N PHE A 56 -17.84 2.80 14.94
CA PHE A 56 -18.25 2.41 16.28
C PHE A 56 -18.63 3.63 17.10
N VAL A 57 -19.86 3.63 17.63
CA VAL A 57 -20.36 4.67 18.52
C VAL A 57 -20.60 4.01 19.89
N ASP A 58 -19.93 4.49 20.94
CA ASP A 58 -20.15 4.00 22.30
C ASP A 58 -21.57 4.41 22.76
N PRO A 59 -22.48 3.46 22.99
CA PRO A 59 -23.87 3.77 23.36
C PRO A 59 -23.98 4.51 24.71
N ARG A 60 -22.96 4.44 25.57
CA ARG A 60 -22.95 5.15 26.86
C ARG A 60 -22.67 6.64 26.71
N THR A 61 -21.88 7.01 25.70
CA THR A 61 -21.36 8.39 25.56
C THR A 61 -21.84 9.08 24.28
N GLY A 62 -22.38 8.32 23.32
CA GLY A 62 -22.69 8.78 21.97
C GLY A 62 -21.45 9.11 21.13
N ARG A 63 -20.23 8.86 21.63
CA ARG A 63 -18.99 9.25 20.96
C ARG A 63 -18.40 8.11 20.14
N GLN A 64 -17.53 8.46 19.21
CA GLN A 64 -16.67 7.50 18.50
C GLN A 64 -15.26 7.51 19.11
N PRO A 65 -14.96 6.71 20.15
CA PRO A 65 -13.66 6.76 20.83
C PRO A 65 -12.50 6.20 19.98
N VAL A 66 -12.82 5.48 18.91
CA VAL A 66 -11.86 4.87 17.98
C VAL A 66 -12.35 5.12 16.56
N SER A 67 -11.51 5.78 15.75
CA SER A 67 -11.70 5.91 14.30
C SER A 67 -10.84 4.86 13.63
N PHE A 68 -11.38 4.12 12.66
CA PHE A 68 -10.63 3.07 11.99
C PHE A 68 -11.03 2.92 10.53
N ASN A 69 -10.16 2.29 9.76
CA ASN A 69 -10.44 1.83 8.41
C ASN A 69 -9.81 0.46 8.18
N VAL A 70 -10.34 -0.29 7.23
CA VAL A 70 -9.90 -1.65 6.93
C VAL A 70 -9.82 -1.86 5.43
N SER A 71 -8.83 -2.63 4.99
CA SER A 71 -8.75 -3.19 3.65
C SER A 71 -8.33 -4.65 3.71
N HIS A 72 -8.62 -5.41 2.66
CA HIS A 72 -8.22 -6.81 2.56
C HIS A 72 -7.97 -7.20 1.10
N GLN A 73 -6.93 -7.99 0.87
CA GLN A 73 -6.61 -8.55 -0.44
C GLN A 73 -5.77 -9.81 -0.26
N ALA A 74 -5.90 -10.78 -1.17
CA ALA A 74 -5.05 -11.98 -1.24
C ALA A 74 -4.70 -12.60 0.13
N GLY A 75 -5.71 -12.86 0.97
CA GLY A 75 -5.53 -13.59 2.24
C GLY A 75 -5.18 -12.75 3.47
N ILE A 76 -4.97 -11.43 3.35
CA ILE A 76 -4.61 -10.56 4.50
C ILE A 76 -5.62 -9.45 4.76
N VAL A 77 -5.71 -9.00 6.01
CA VAL A 77 -6.54 -7.86 6.42
C VAL A 77 -5.65 -6.82 7.06
N ALA A 78 -5.61 -5.61 6.49
CA ALA A 78 -4.95 -4.46 7.07
C ALA A 78 -5.98 -3.56 7.77
N LEU A 79 -5.72 -3.18 9.02
CA LEU A 79 -6.54 -2.23 9.76
C LEU A 79 -5.65 -1.14 10.35
N VAL A 80 -6.08 0.11 10.21
CA VAL A 80 -5.50 1.27 10.89
C VAL A 80 -6.57 1.86 11.78
N ALA A 81 -6.19 2.24 12.99
CA ALA A 81 -7.07 2.88 13.94
C ALA A 81 -6.35 3.98 14.72
N VAL A 82 -7.09 5.05 15.01
CA VAL A 82 -6.67 6.15 15.88
C VAL A 82 -7.62 6.18 17.07
N ALA A 83 -7.06 6.41 18.25
CA ALA A 83 -7.78 6.46 19.52
C ALA A 83 -7.21 7.60 20.39
N GLY A 84 -7.92 7.99 21.45
CA GLY A 84 -7.47 9.04 22.37
C GLY A 84 -7.61 10.47 21.82
N TYR A 85 -8.28 10.66 20.68
CA TYR A 85 -8.66 11.97 20.17
C TYR A 85 -9.96 12.47 20.82
N GLU A 86 -10.19 13.78 20.79
CA GLU A 86 -11.43 14.39 21.30
C GLU A 86 -12.61 14.11 20.35
N ALA A 87 -13.16 12.91 20.47
CA ALA A 87 -14.22 12.41 19.60
C ALA A 87 -15.51 13.26 19.63
N PRO A 88 -16.10 13.57 18.46
CA PRO A 88 -17.39 14.25 18.40
C PRO A 88 -18.52 13.35 18.95
N PRO A 89 -19.59 13.94 19.53
CA PRO A 89 -20.72 13.22 20.11
C PRO A 89 -21.72 12.71 19.07
N ASN A 90 -21.51 12.96 17.78
CA ASN A 90 -22.29 12.43 16.66
C ASN A 90 -21.40 12.36 15.40
N PRO A 91 -21.62 11.40 14.47
CA PRO A 91 -21.15 11.52 13.10
C PRO A 91 -21.95 12.65 12.42
N VAL A 92 -21.55 13.90 12.61
CA VAL A 92 -22.13 15.04 11.90
C VAL A 92 -21.27 15.31 10.68
N ASP A 93 -21.95 15.37 9.53
CA ASP A 93 -21.49 15.66 8.18
C ASP A 93 -20.14 16.40 8.12
N ALA A 94 -19.15 15.77 7.49
CA ALA A 94 -17.84 16.35 7.18
C ALA A 94 -17.90 17.65 6.35
N ASN A 95 -19.09 18.04 5.89
CA ASN A 95 -19.37 19.24 5.09
C ASN A 95 -20.01 20.39 5.88
N ALA A 96 -20.18 20.29 7.20
CA ALA A 96 -20.70 21.42 7.99
C ALA A 96 -19.65 22.55 8.06
N PRO A 97 -20.01 23.80 7.70
CA PRO A 97 -19.06 24.92 7.73
C PRO A 97 -18.52 25.13 9.16
N PRO A 98 -17.25 25.50 9.33
CA PRO A 98 -16.67 25.76 10.64
C PRO A 98 -17.43 26.91 11.30
N SER A 99 -18.21 26.60 12.34
CA SER A 99 -18.85 27.64 13.16
C SER A 99 -17.77 28.47 13.84
N THR A 100 -17.81 29.79 13.66
CA THR A 100 -16.88 30.76 14.24
C THR A 100 -16.68 30.50 15.74
N PRO A 101 -15.44 30.35 16.24
CA PRO A 101 -15.22 30.05 17.64
C PRO A 101 -15.59 31.26 18.50
N ALA A 102 -16.59 31.11 19.36
CA ALA A 102 -16.87 32.11 20.39
C ALA A 102 -15.71 32.11 21.41
N ARG A 103 -15.25 33.31 21.77
CA ARG A 103 -14.12 33.55 22.68
C ARG A 103 -14.41 32.88 24.04
N GLY A 104 -13.64 31.86 24.39
CA GLY A 104 -13.74 31.13 25.68
C GLY A 104 -14.31 29.70 25.62
N GLN A 105 -14.50 29.10 24.44
CA GLN A 105 -15.00 27.73 24.33
C GLN A 105 -13.92 26.67 24.62
N ARG A 106 -14.29 25.66 25.43
CA ARG A 106 -13.63 24.35 25.56
C ARG A 106 -13.15 23.88 24.18
N ARG A 107 -11.94 23.28 24.13
CA ARG A 107 -11.36 22.68 22.91
C ARG A 107 -12.44 22.02 22.05
N GLN A 108 -12.62 22.53 20.84
CA GLN A 108 -13.59 22.02 19.87
C GLN A 108 -13.27 20.54 19.63
N LYS A 109 -14.28 19.66 19.69
CA LYS A 109 -14.12 18.22 19.44
C LYS A 109 -13.92 18.02 17.94
N VAL A 110 -12.88 17.28 17.55
CA VAL A 110 -12.48 17.18 16.15
C VAL A 110 -12.46 15.72 15.73
N PRO A 111 -13.14 15.36 14.62
CA PRO A 111 -13.08 14.01 14.08
C PRO A 111 -11.65 13.68 13.64
N VAL A 112 -11.29 12.40 13.71
CA VAL A 112 -10.11 11.87 13.02
C VAL A 112 -10.60 10.96 11.92
N GLU A 113 -10.10 11.17 10.72
CA GLU A 113 -10.40 10.34 9.57
C GLU A 113 -9.20 9.47 9.27
N VAL A 114 -9.47 8.21 8.94
CA VAL A 114 -8.46 7.20 8.62
C VAL A 114 -8.85 6.50 7.32
N GLY A 115 -7.86 6.22 6.48
CA GLY A 115 -7.98 5.39 5.29
C GLY A 115 -6.80 4.42 5.20
N VAL A 116 -7.07 3.18 4.81
CA VAL A 116 -6.04 2.17 4.55
C VAL A 116 -6.40 1.40 3.30
N ASP A 117 -5.39 1.11 2.49
CA ASP A 117 -5.53 0.15 1.42
C ASP A 117 -4.35 -0.81 1.37
N VAL A 118 -4.63 -2.07 1.03
CA VAL A 118 -3.64 -3.12 0.91
C VAL A 118 -3.76 -3.73 -0.47
N VAL A 119 -2.63 -3.82 -1.15
CA VAL A 119 -2.53 -4.42 -2.48
C VAL A 119 -1.52 -5.55 -2.50
N CYS A 120 -1.84 -6.60 -3.27
CA CYS A 120 -0.95 -7.73 -3.52
C CYS A 120 -0.56 -7.75 -5.00
N VAL A 121 0.71 -7.50 -5.31
CA VAL A 121 1.18 -7.44 -6.70
C VAL A 121 1.21 -8.81 -7.37
N SER A 122 1.31 -9.89 -6.60
CA SER A 122 1.35 -11.25 -7.14
C SER A 122 -0.03 -11.87 -7.38
N GLU A 123 -1.11 -11.34 -6.78
CA GLU A 123 -2.46 -11.91 -6.91
C GLU A 123 -2.95 -11.96 -8.36
N ARG A 124 -2.59 -10.97 -9.17
CA ARG A 124 -2.99 -10.86 -10.59
C ARG A 124 -1.81 -10.94 -11.56
N ARG A 125 -0.60 -11.22 -11.06
CA ARG A 125 0.65 -11.14 -11.84
C ARG A 125 0.57 -11.89 -13.16
N GLU A 126 0.14 -13.16 -13.15
CA GLU A 126 0.06 -13.97 -14.37
C GLU A 126 -0.84 -13.33 -15.45
N ARG A 127 -2.01 -12.82 -15.03
CA ARG A 127 -2.94 -12.12 -15.93
C ARG A 127 -2.35 -10.81 -16.44
N ASP A 128 -1.80 -10.02 -15.52
CA ASP A 128 -1.29 -8.70 -15.84
C ASP A 128 -0.09 -8.81 -16.79
N LEU A 129 0.85 -9.73 -16.54
CA LEU A 129 1.96 -10.02 -17.46
C LEU A 129 1.48 -10.48 -18.83
N ALA A 130 0.46 -11.34 -18.89
CA ALA A 130 -0.11 -11.75 -20.17
C ALA A 130 -0.64 -10.55 -20.99
N MET A 131 -1.24 -9.55 -20.34
CA MET A 131 -1.65 -8.30 -21.00
C MET A 131 -0.44 -7.47 -21.44
N LEU A 132 0.61 -7.40 -20.61
CA LEU A 132 1.83 -6.65 -20.93
C LEU A 132 2.63 -7.25 -22.09
N TRP A 133 2.55 -8.57 -22.27
CA TRP A 133 3.18 -9.30 -23.36
C TRP A 133 2.35 -9.34 -24.65
N ASP A 134 1.09 -8.89 -24.62
CA ASP A 134 0.32 -8.68 -25.84
C ASP A 134 0.94 -7.50 -26.63
N GLU A 135 1.54 -7.82 -27.78
CA GLU A 135 2.21 -6.84 -28.65
C GLU A 135 1.28 -5.72 -29.14
N SER A 136 -0.04 -5.93 -29.11
CA SER A 136 -1.03 -4.94 -29.56
C SER A 136 -1.36 -3.87 -28.51
N GLU A 137 -1.16 -4.15 -27.22
CA GLU A 137 -1.50 -3.24 -26.11
C GLU A 137 -0.24 -2.79 -25.34
N GLY A 138 0.54 -3.76 -24.87
CA GLY A 138 1.71 -3.55 -24.03
C GLY A 138 1.42 -2.71 -22.77
N TRP A 139 2.49 -2.11 -22.22
CA TRP A 139 2.38 -1.29 -21.00
C TRP A 139 1.48 -0.06 -21.15
N GLU A 140 1.53 0.62 -22.30
CA GLU A 140 0.73 1.83 -22.48
C GLU A 140 -0.77 1.51 -22.56
N GLY A 141 -1.15 0.45 -23.26
CA GLY A 141 -2.54 -0.04 -23.31
C GLY A 141 -3.03 -0.49 -21.94
N PHE A 142 -2.18 -1.19 -21.16
CA PHE A 142 -2.52 -1.56 -19.78
C PHE A 142 -2.85 -0.35 -18.91
N VAL A 143 -2.06 0.73 -19.00
CA VAL A 143 -2.33 1.98 -18.27
C VAL A 143 -3.61 2.65 -18.79
N ASP A 144 -3.83 2.67 -20.11
CA ASP A 144 -5.01 3.29 -20.72
C ASP A 144 -6.33 2.64 -20.30
N MET A 145 -6.34 1.33 -20.05
CA MET A 145 -7.52 0.63 -19.51
C MET A 145 -7.99 1.18 -18.15
N HIS A 146 -7.13 1.89 -17.43
CA HIS A 146 -7.39 2.41 -16.08
C HIS A 146 -7.30 3.94 -16.01
N ALA A 147 -7.21 4.63 -17.16
CA ALA A 147 -6.92 6.06 -17.22
C ALA A 147 -8.05 6.96 -16.67
N ASP A 148 -9.27 6.44 -16.52
CA ASP A 148 -10.41 7.14 -15.92
C ASP A 148 -10.29 7.33 -14.41
N VAL A 149 -9.52 6.45 -13.74
CA VAL A 149 -9.28 6.49 -12.29
C VAL A 149 -8.10 7.41 -11.94
N PHE A 150 -7.21 7.69 -12.90
CA PHE A 150 -5.98 8.45 -12.69
C PHE A 150 -6.07 9.88 -13.25
N SER A 151 -5.22 10.77 -12.75
CA SER A 151 -5.06 12.07 -13.40
C SER A 151 -4.26 11.94 -14.70
N PRO A 152 -4.40 12.89 -15.66
CA PRO A 152 -3.60 12.87 -16.88
C PRO A 152 -2.08 12.88 -16.63
N SER A 153 -1.63 13.58 -15.58
CA SER A 153 -0.20 13.64 -15.21
C SER A 153 0.31 12.32 -14.65
N GLU A 154 -0.51 11.58 -13.90
CA GLU A 154 -0.16 10.25 -13.40
C GLU A 154 -0.12 9.22 -14.52
N VAL A 155 -1.08 9.25 -15.46
CA VAL A 155 -1.06 8.40 -16.65
C VAL A 155 0.23 8.65 -17.43
N ALA A 156 0.58 9.92 -17.67
CA ALA A 156 1.83 10.28 -18.32
C ALA A 156 3.05 9.82 -17.52
N TYR A 157 3.02 9.95 -16.19
CA TYR A 157 4.08 9.48 -15.31
C TYR A 157 4.25 7.97 -15.39
N LEU A 158 3.17 7.18 -15.31
CA LEU A 158 3.23 5.72 -15.39
C LEU A 158 3.75 5.25 -16.74
N LYS A 159 3.34 5.89 -17.84
CA LYS A 159 3.84 5.60 -19.19
C LYS A 159 5.31 5.99 -19.38
N GLY A 160 5.73 7.12 -18.82
CA GLY A 160 7.09 7.63 -18.90
C GLY A 160 8.08 7.02 -17.90
N SER A 161 7.60 6.37 -16.84
CA SER A 161 8.42 5.77 -15.78
C SER A 161 9.13 4.52 -16.29
N SER A 162 10.46 4.58 -16.37
CA SER A 162 11.29 3.38 -16.43
C SER A 162 11.56 2.91 -15.00
N PRO A 163 11.20 1.68 -14.60
CA PRO A 163 11.50 1.18 -13.26
C PRO A 163 13.03 1.14 -13.03
N PRO A 164 13.51 1.30 -11.79
CA PRO A 164 14.91 1.10 -11.49
C PRO A 164 15.29 -0.34 -11.87
N ALA A 165 16.28 -0.49 -12.75
CA ALA A 165 16.74 -1.80 -13.21
C ALA A 165 17.08 -2.71 -12.01
N PRO A 166 16.70 -4.00 -12.02
CA PRO A 166 17.18 -4.94 -11.03
C PRO A 166 18.72 -4.91 -11.02
N ARG A 167 19.33 -4.87 -9.83
CA ARG A 167 20.79 -4.98 -9.73
C ARG A 167 21.16 -6.44 -10.01
N PRO A 168 21.95 -6.74 -11.06
CA PRO A 168 22.47 -8.08 -11.23
C PRO A 168 23.39 -8.44 -10.06
N PRO A 169 23.51 -9.74 -9.70
CA PRO A 169 24.53 -10.19 -8.77
C PRO A 169 25.92 -9.77 -9.26
N PRO A 170 26.92 -9.58 -8.38
CA PRO A 170 28.27 -9.18 -8.79
C PRO A 170 28.93 -10.28 -9.62
N GLY A 171 28.71 -10.24 -10.93
CA GLY A 171 29.43 -11.00 -11.95
C GLY A 171 30.51 -10.14 -12.61
N PRO A 172 31.49 -10.75 -13.29
CA PRO A 172 32.59 -10.00 -13.91
C PRO A 172 32.03 -9.06 -14.99
N ALA A 173 32.44 -7.79 -14.89
CA ALA A 173 31.95 -6.70 -15.72
C ALA A 173 31.95 -7.02 -17.22
N SER A 174 30.79 -6.90 -17.86
CA SER A 174 30.68 -6.87 -19.32
C SER A 174 30.13 -5.52 -19.78
N ALA A 175 30.93 -4.85 -20.60
CA ALA A 175 30.64 -3.58 -21.20
C ALA A 175 29.68 -3.75 -22.38
N ALA A 176 28.50 -3.13 -22.34
CA ALA A 176 27.85 -2.50 -23.49
C ALA A 176 26.46 -1.96 -23.09
N ARG A 177 26.44 -0.75 -22.55
CA ARG A 177 25.20 0.02 -22.43
C ARG A 177 24.95 0.71 -23.78
N ARG A 178 24.03 0.21 -24.62
CA ARG A 178 23.44 0.98 -25.73
C ARG A 178 22.02 0.53 -26.04
N SER A 179 21.11 1.49 -25.94
CA SER A 179 19.71 1.48 -26.36
C SER A 179 19.49 0.82 -27.72
N ARG A 180 18.55 -0.15 -27.82
CA ARG A 180 18.00 -0.57 -29.11
C ARG A 180 16.51 -0.90 -29.03
N SER A 181 15.80 -0.30 -29.97
CA SER A 181 14.47 -0.66 -30.43
C SER A 181 14.39 -2.15 -30.77
N ARG A 182 13.32 -2.79 -30.30
CA ARG A 182 12.96 -4.18 -30.55
C ARG A 182 12.92 -4.51 -32.04
N SER A 183 13.72 -5.50 -32.43
CA SER A 183 13.34 -6.47 -33.45
C SER A 183 13.98 -7.80 -33.04
N SER A 184 13.23 -8.89 -33.17
CA SER A 184 13.64 -10.28 -32.96
C SER A 184 14.86 -10.74 -33.79
N ARG A 185 15.50 -9.84 -34.57
CA ARG A 185 16.76 -10.05 -35.30
C ARG A 185 18.03 -9.65 -34.52
N GLY A 186 17.90 -9.06 -33.33
CA GLY A 186 19.04 -8.55 -32.56
C GLY A 186 19.93 -9.65 -31.94
N SER A 187 19.32 -10.73 -31.45
CA SER A 187 20.02 -11.85 -30.79
C SER A 187 20.81 -12.71 -31.77
N GLU A 188 20.34 -12.88 -33.02
CA GLU A 188 21.07 -13.60 -34.08
C GLU A 188 22.43 -12.96 -34.42
N GLN A 189 22.56 -11.63 -34.33
CA GLN A 189 23.82 -10.93 -34.63
C GLN A 189 24.88 -11.08 -33.53
N TYR A 190 24.48 -11.29 -32.28
CA TYR A 190 25.42 -11.36 -31.14
C TYR A 190 26.18 -12.70 -31.12
N TYR A 191 25.59 -13.76 -31.65
CA TYR A 191 26.17 -15.10 -31.76
C TYR A 191 26.71 -15.44 -33.16
N GLN A 192 26.70 -14.48 -34.10
CA GLN A 192 27.32 -14.68 -35.41
C GLN A 192 28.83 -14.88 -35.23
N GLN A 193 29.28 -16.11 -35.43
CA GLN A 193 30.69 -16.47 -35.33
C GLN A 193 31.53 -15.59 -36.26
N SER A 194 32.58 -14.97 -35.72
CA SER A 194 33.54 -14.25 -36.55
C SER A 194 34.20 -15.19 -37.56
N PRO A 195 34.70 -14.69 -38.70
CA PRO A 195 35.42 -15.51 -39.67
C PRO A 195 36.59 -16.31 -39.06
N GLU A 196 37.23 -15.77 -38.01
CA GLU A 196 38.31 -16.44 -37.27
C GLU A 196 37.79 -17.59 -36.40
N GLN A 197 36.64 -17.40 -35.72
CA GLN A 197 36.00 -18.45 -34.94
C GLN A 197 35.52 -19.60 -35.84
N GLN A 198 34.94 -19.28 -37.01
CA GLN A 198 34.52 -20.29 -37.98
C GLN A 198 35.71 -21.13 -38.48
N ARG A 199 36.88 -20.49 -38.69
CA ARG A 199 38.11 -21.18 -39.09
C ARG A 199 38.64 -22.07 -37.96
N TYR A 200 38.72 -21.55 -36.74
CA TYR A 200 39.13 -22.32 -35.56
C TYR A 200 38.27 -23.58 -35.37
N VAL A 201 36.95 -23.44 -35.50
CA VAL A 201 36.01 -24.58 -35.38
C VAL A 201 36.28 -25.65 -36.44
N ARG A 202 36.57 -25.26 -37.69
CA ARG A 202 36.89 -26.22 -38.78
C ARG A 202 38.19 -26.99 -38.55
N GLU A 203 39.13 -26.43 -37.81
CA GLU A 203 40.43 -27.04 -37.49
C GLU A 203 40.35 -28.02 -36.29
N LEU A 204 39.23 -28.06 -35.56
CA LEU A 204 38.99 -28.98 -34.45
C LEU A 204 38.62 -30.40 -34.93
N SER A 205 38.96 -31.41 -34.13
CA SER A 205 38.42 -32.77 -34.30
C SER A 205 36.89 -32.79 -34.16
N PRO A 206 36.16 -33.73 -34.81
CA PRO A 206 34.70 -33.80 -34.73
C PRO A 206 34.12 -33.81 -33.31
N GLU A 207 34.80 -34.46 -32.37
CA GLU A 207 34.37 -34.50 -30.97
C GLU A 207 34.47 -33.14 -30.28
N LYS A 208 35.61 -32.45 -30.46
CA LYS A 208 35.81 -31.08 -29.98
C LYS A 208 34.88 -30.06 -30.64
N GLN A 209 34.54 -30.26 -31.93
CA GLN A 209 33.54 -29.44 -32.63
C GLN A 209 32.16 -29.55 -31.97
N ARG A 210 31.70 -30.77 -31.69
CA ARG A 210 30.41 -30.98 -31.00
C ARG A 210 30.38 -30.32 -29.63
N HIS A 211 31.43 -30.52 -28.82
CA HIS A 211 31.51 -29.91 -27.49
C HIS A 211 31.54 -28.38 -27.56
N TYR A 212 32.24 -27.80 -28.53
CA TYR A 212 32.28 -26.35 -28.74
C TYR A 212 30.91 -25.78 -29.14
N LEU A 213 30.21 -26.43 -30.09
CA LEU A 213 28.88 -25.99 -30.51
C LEU A 213 27.86 -26.10 -29.38
N GLN A 214 27.87 -27.20 -28.62
CA GLN A 214 27.02 -27.37 -27.44
C GLN A 214 27.29 -26.28 -26.40
N HIS A 215 28.56 -25.92 -26.16
CA HIS A 215 28.90 -24.84 -25.25
C HIS A 215 28.36 -23.48 -25.70
N LEU A 216 28.38 -23.19 -27.01
CA LEU A 216 27.78 -21.96 -27.55
C LEU A 216 26.25 -21.93 -27.41
N GLU A 217 25.59 -23.07 -27.64
CA GLU A 217 24.14 -23.21 -27.41
C GLU A 217 23.79 -22.97 -25.93
N ASP A 218 24.58 -23.52 -25.01
CA ASP A 218 24.39 -23.29 -23.57
C ASP A 218 24.59 -21.82 -23.18
N LEU A 219 25.60 -21.14 -23.75
CA LEU A 219 25.82 -19.70 -23.54
C LEU A 219 24.68 -18.86 -24.12
N ARG A 220 24.12 -19.25 -25.25
CA ARG A 220 22.98 -18.59 -25.87
C ARG A 220 21.73 -18.72 -25.00
N ARG A 221 21.41 -19.95 -24.57
CA ARG A 221 20.26 -20.20 -23.70
C ARG A 221 20.33 -19.38 -22.40
N ARG A 222 21.50 -19.31 -21.76
CA ARG A 222 21.69 -18.51 -20.54
C ARG A 222 21.48 -17.01 -20.76
N ALA A 223 21.89 -16.48 -21.91
CA ALA A 223 21.68 -15.06 -22.20
C ALA A 223 20.21 -14.76 -22.51
N GLU A 224 19.52 -15.66 -23.24
CA GLU A 224 18.07 -15.56 -23.46
C GLU A 224 17.31 -15.62 -22.11
N GLU A 225 17.67 -16.56 -21.22
CA GLU A 225 17.12 -16.63 -19.85
C GLU A 225 17.37 -15.34 -19.04
N GLU A 226 18.57 -14.76 -19.11
CA GLU A 226 18.90 -13.49 -18.43
C GLU A 226 18.13 -12.29 -19.01
N GLU A 227 17.95 -12.24 -20.32
CA GLU A 227 17.14 -11.20 -20.99
C GLU A 227 15.66 -11.30 -20.57
N ASP A 228 15.10 -12.51 -20.53
CA ASP A 228 13.72 -12.77 -20.09
C ASP A 228 13.53 -12.37 -18.61
N GLU A 229 14.47 -12.72 -17.73
CA GLU A 229 14.44 -12.32 -16.30
C GLU A 229 14.49 -10.80 -16.12
N ILE A 230 15.30 -10.10 -16.93
CA ILE A 230 15.40 -8.63 -16.90
C ILE A 230 14.09 -7.99 -17.38
N GLU A 231 13.47 -8.54 -18.43
CA GLU A 231 12.20 -8.06 -18.96
C GLU A 231 11.05 -8.27 -17.98
N GLU A 232 10.93 -9.47 -17.39
CA GLU A 232 9.97 -9.76 -16.33
C GLU A 232 10.17 -8.84 -15.12
N GLY A 233 11.41 -8.66 -14.67
CA GLY A 233 11.73 -7.77 -13.55
C GLY A 233 11.35 -6.32 -13.83
N MET A 234 11.47 -5.85 -15.08
CA MET A 234 10.97 -4.53 -15.49
C MET A 234 9.44 -4.48 -15.50
N ALA A 235 8.76 -5.51 -15.98
CA ALA A 235 7.30 -5.59 -15.96
C ALA A 235 6.76 -5.58 -14.52
N ASP A 236 7.37 -6.37 -13.63
CA ASP A 236 7.03 -6.41 -12.19
C ASP A 236 7.28 -5.05 -11.52
N GLY A 237 8.38 -4.37 -11.85
CA GLY A 237 8.66 -3.03 -11.36
C GLY A 237 7.61 -2.00 -11.77
N LYS A 238 7.12 -2.09 -13.01
CA LYS A 238 6.03 -1.24 -13.52
C LYS A 238 4.69 -1.54 -12.84
N LEU A 239 4.33 -2.81 -12.73
CA LEU A 239 3.12 -3.24 -12.01
C LEU A 239 3.15 -2.81 -10.55
N ARG A 240 4.30 -2.92 -9.88
CA ARG A 240 4.46 -2.44 -8.51
C ARG A 240 4.26 -0.92 -8.40
N MET A 241 4.73 -0.14 -9.36
CA MET A 241 4.47 1.31 -9.41
C MET A 241 3.00 1.62 -9.60
N PHE A 242 2.33 0.94 -10.54
CA PHE A 242 0.90 1.09 -10.78
C PHE A 242 0.07 0.76 -9.54
N TYR A 243 0.34 -0.38 -8.91
CA TYR A 243 -0.38 -0.80 -7.71
C TYR A 243 -0.05 0.06 -6.48
N ALA A 244 1.14 0.67 -6.43
CA ALA A 244 1.43 1.68 -5.41
C ALA A 244 0.52 2.90 -5.57
N LEU A 245 0.37 3.43 -6.79
CA LEU A 245 -0.56 4.54 -7.06
C LEU A 245 -2.02 4.15 -6.74
N TRP A 246 -2.44 2.95 -7.15
CA TRP A 246 -3.76 2.42 -6.84
C TRP A 246 -4.03 2.41 -5.33
N ALA A 247 -3.12 1.83 -4.54
CA ALA A 247 -3.27 1.76 -3.10
C ALA A 247 -3.30 3.16 -2.44
N LEU A 248 -2.47 4.09 -2.92
CA LEU A 248 -2.50 5.48 -2.44
C LEU A 248 -3.88 6.12 -2.67
N ARG A 249 -4.42 5.99 -3.87
CA ARG A 249 -5.75 6.51 -4.23
C ARG A 249 -6.85 5.89 -3.38
N GLU A 250 -6.89 4.57 -3.28
CA GLU A 250 -7.86 3.84 -2.47
C GLU A 250 -7.80 4.26 -1.00
N ALA A 251 -6.60 4.42 -0.44
CA ALA A 251 -6.45 4.87 0.93
C ALA A 251 -6.98 6.29 1.12
N TYR A 252 -6.78 7.20 0.17
CA TYR A 252 -7.34 8.56 0.20
C TYR A 252 -8.86 8.57 0.04
N VAL A 253 -9.41 7.80 -0.90
CA VAL A 253 -10.86 7.68 -1.10
C VAL A 253 -11.53 7.10 0.16
N LYS A 254 -10.91 6.07 0.77
CA LYS A 254 -11.38 5.50 2.05
C LYS A 254 -11.22 6.46 3.23
N LEU A 255 -10.24 7.36 3.19
CA LEU A 255 -10.07 8.42 4.19
C LEU A 255 -11.30 9.32 4.19
N THR A 256 -11.65 9.89 3.03
CA THR A 256 -12.79 10.81 2.87
C THR A 256 -14.15 10.09 2.99
N GLY A 257 -14.19 8.78 2.76
CA GLY A 257 -15.40 7.97 2.81
C GLY A 257 -16.21 8.01 1.52
N GLU A 258 -15.68 8.63 0.47
CA GLU A 258 -16.35 8.69 -0.83
C GLU A 258 -16.19 7.36 -1.60
N ALA A 259 -17.07 7.09 -2.56
CA ALA A 259 -17.02 5.87 -3.36
C ALA A 259 -16.13 6.07 -4.61
N LEU A 260 -15.52 4.99 -5.09
CA LEU A 260 -14.66 4.96 -6.30
C LEU A 260 -15.38 5.30 -7.62
N LEU A 261 -16.69 5.55 -7.60
CA LEU A 261 -17.45 5.98 -8.78
C LEU A 261 -17.63 7.50 -8.82
N ALA A 262 -16.87 8.22 -8.00
CA ALA A 262 -16.84 9.66 -8.01
C ALA A 262 -16.26 10.19 -9.33
N GLU A 263 -17.02 11.04 -10.03
CA GLU A 263 -16.59 11.67 -11.28
C GLU A 263 -15.32 12.54 -11.14
N TRP A 264 -14.95 12.88 -9.90
CA TRP A 264 -13.78 13.70 -9.60
C TRP A 264 -12.47 12.91 -9.46
N LEU A 265 -12.45 11.57 -9.58
CA LEU A 265 -11.23 10.78 -9.32
C LEU A 265 -10.02 11.23 -10.14
N SER A 266 -10.23 11.63 -11.39
CA SER A 266 -9.20 12.18 -12.27
C SER A 266 -8.72 13.60 -11.89
N GLU A 267 -9.44 14.27 -10.98
CA GLU A 267 -9.09 15.58 -10.40
C GLU A 267 -8.27 15.45 -9.10
N LEU A 268 -8.23 14.26 -8.48
CA LEU A 268 -7.24 13.91 -7.47
C LEU A 268 -5.92 13.60 -8.17
N GLU A 269 -4.80 13.97 -7.60
CA GLU A 269 -3.48 13.79 -8.20
C GLU A 269 -2.43 13.55 -7.11
N PHE A 270 -1.62 12.52 -7.30
CA PHE A 270 -0.45 12.18 -6.51
C PHE A 270 0.81 12.51 -7.31
N ARG A 271 1.71 13.29 -6.71
CA ARG A 271 3.02 13.63 -7.28
C ARG A 271 4.15 13.16 -6.39
N ASP A 272 5.32 13.02 -6.98
CA ASP A 272 6.56 12.58 -6.33
C ASP A 272 6.47 11.22 -5.61
N PHE A 273 5.43 10.44 -5.90
CA PHE A 273 5.29 9.09 -5.36
C PHE A 273 6.26 8.13 -6.06
N ARG A 274 6.56 7.02 -5.36
CA ARG A 274 7.31 5.89 -5.89
C ARG A 274 6.79 4.60 -5.26
N ALA A 275 6.98 3.47 -5.94
CA ALA A 275 6.77 2.17 -5.31
C ALA A 275 7.78 1.96 -4.16
N PRO A 276 7.33 1.58 -2.95
CA PRO A 276 8.25 1.15 -1.90
C PRO A 276 8.97 -0.13 -2.35
N LYS A 277 10.25 -0.25 -2.04
CA LYS A 277 11.01 -1.48 -2.33
C LYS A 277 10.46 -2.64 -1.52
N PRO A 278 10.43 -3.87 -2.07
CA PRO A 278 9.98 -5.03 -1.32
C PRO A 278 10.87 -5.27 -0.10
N THR A 279 10.26 -5.69 1.02
CA THR A 279 11.01 -6.14 2.20
C THR A 279 11.49 -7.58 2.00
N ALA A 280 12.54 -7.99 2.70
CA ALA A 280 13.14 -9.31 2.55
C ALA A 280 12.20 -10.48 2.85
N ALA A 281 11.28 -10.31 3.81
CA ALA A 281 10.32 -11.33 4.21
C ALA A 281 9.09 -10.69 4.88
N TRP A 282 8.03 -11.48 5.07
CA TRP A 282 6.77 -11.05 5.64
C TRP A 282 6.90 -10.49 7.07
N GLU A 283 7.76 -11.10 7.88
CA GLU A 283 7.96 -10.73 9.29
C GLU A 283 8.94 -9.57 9.47
N VAL A 284 9.60 -9.12 8.40
CA VAL A 284 10.62 -8.07 8.46
C VAL A 284 9.94 -6.70 8.26
N PRO A 285 9.94 -5.82 9.29
CA PRO A 285 9.33 -4.51 9.15
C PRO A 285 10.03 -3.66 8.09
N ALA A 286 9.23 -2.91 7.33
CA ALA A 286 9.74 -1.96 6.35
C ALA A 286 10.57 -0.84 7.02
N CYS A 287 11.71 -0.56 6.41
CA CYS A 287 12.70 0.42 6.84
C CYS A 287 12.73 1.61 5.88
N GLU A 288 12.72 2.82 6.45
CA GLU A 288 12.68 4.06 5.67
C GLU A 288 13.99 4.26 4.88
N GLU A 289 15.14 3.98 5.50
CA GLU A 289 16.47 4.15 4.90
C GLU A 289 16.71 3.23 3.69
N ARG A 290 16.00 2.10 3.62
CA ARG A 290 16.07 1.18 2.46
C ARG A 290 15.11 1.55 1.34
N GLY A 291 14.22 2.51 1.57
CA GLY A 291 13.16 2.90 0.64
C GLY A 291 11.99 1.92 0.62
N GLU A 292 11.80 1.15 1.70
CA GLU A 292 10.66 0.22 1.88
C GLU A 292 9.42 0.96 2.43
N VAL A 293 9.59 2.23 2.79
CA VAL A 293 8.54 3.17 3.21
C VAL A 293 8.68 4.45 2.40
N VAL A 294 7.56 5.00 1.93
CA VAL A 294 7.49 6.24 1.17
C VAL A 294 6.48 7.16 1.85
N ARG A 295 6.91 8.38 2.15
CA ARG A 295 6.12 9.44 2.81
C ARG A 295 6.10 10.75 2.04
N ASP A 296 7.15 11.00 1.26
CA ASP A 296 7.30 12.19 0.43
C ASP A 296 6.36 12.09 -0.78
N ILE A 297 5.07 12.23 -0.54
CA ILE A 297 4.00 12.11 -1.53
C ILE A 297 3.22 13.42 -1.48
N GLU A 298 3.18 14.12 -2.61
CA GLU A 298 2.35 15.32 -2.70
C GLU A 298 0.97 14.96 -3.22
N ILE A 299 -0.06 15.52 -2.58
CA ILE A 299 -1.46 15.29 -2.94
C ILE A 299 -2.04 16.61 -3.41
N TYR A 300 -2.67 16.60 -4.57
CA TYR A 300 -3.42 17.71 -5.14
C TYR A 300 -4.84 17.25 -5.43
N PHE A 301 -5.81 18.10 -5.10
CA PHE A 301 -7.21 17.88 -5.44
C PHE A 301 -7.74 19.13 -6.12
N ARG A 302 -8.24 18.99 -7.36
CA ARG A 302 -8.69 20.13 -8.18
C ARG A 302 -7.63 21.21 -8.34
N GLY A 303 -6.37 20.78 -8.49
CA GLY A 303 -5.20 21.65 -8.60
C GLY A 303 -4.79 22.36 -7.30
N GLN A 304 -5.50 22.16 -6.18
CA GLN A 304 -5.13 22.69 -4.88
C GLN A 304 -4.33 21.65 -4.10
N ARG A 305 -3.22 22.07 -3.48
CA ARG A 305 -2.42 21.20 -2.63
C ARG A 305 -3.24 20.81 -1.40
N VAL A 306 -3.31 19.51 -1.12
CA VAL A 306 -3.88 18.95 0.10
C VAL A 306 -2.73 18.83 1.11
N ASP A 307 -2.76 19.64 2.16
CA ASP A 307 -1.68 19.76 3.14
C ASP A 307 -2.07 19.30 4.56
N ASP A 308 -3.26 18.69 4.71
CA ASP A 308 -3.81 18.23 5.98
C ASP A 308 -3.85 16.70 6.13
N VAL A 309 -3.28 15.97 5.15
CA VAL A 309 -3.23 14.50 5.13
C VAL A 309 -1.83 14.00 5.43
N ASN A 310 -1.71 13.18 6.48
CA ASN A 310 -0.52 12.40 6.79
C ASN A 310 -0.63 11.05 6.10
N MET A 311 0.25 10.81 5.12
CA MET A 311 0.18 9.63 4.27
C MET A 311 1.51 8.89 4.18
N CYS A 312 1.45 7.57 4.12
CA CYS A 312 2.58 6.75 3.73
C CYS A 312 2.12 5.50 2.98
N ILE A 313 3.01 4.95 2.16
CA ILE A 313 2.90 3.58 1.66
C ILE A 313 4.14 2.80 2.07
N ARG A 314 3.95 1.55 2.49
CA ARG A 314 5.04 0.67 2.92
C ARG A 314 4.88 -0.72 2.36
N SER A 315 6.01 -1.40 2.17
CA SER A 315 6.02 -2.80 1.77
C SER A 315 5.77 -3.73 2.96
N MET A 316 5.18 -4.89 2.68
CA MET A 316 5.05 -6.01 3.61
C MET A 316 5.33 -7.31 2.87
N GLY A 317 6.48 -7.93 3.16
CA GLY A 317 7.03 -8.99 2.31
C GLY A 317 7.39 -8.53 0.90
N PRO A 318 7.57 -9.49 -0.02
CA PRO A 318 7.80 -9.20 -1.43
C PRO A 318 6.53 -8.71 -2.13
N ASP A 319 5.37 -9.24 -1.73
CA ASP A 319 4.14 -9.17 -2.51
C ASP A 319 3.19 -8.03 -2.15
N TYR A 320 3.23 -7.55 -0.90
CA TYR A 320 2.22 -6.61 -0.43
C TYR A 320 2.75 -5.20 -0.26
N MET A 321 1.87 -4.23 -0.48
CA MET A 321 2.06 -2.84 -0.11
C MET A 321 0.82 -2.35 0.61
N ILE A 322 1.01 -1.54 1.66
CA ILE A 322 -0.07 -0.98 2.45
C ILE A 322 0.07 0.53 2.45
N ALA A 323 -0.93 1.21 1.89
CA ALA A 323 -1.08 2.65 1.94
C ALA A 323 -1.92 3.03 3.16
N THR A 324 -1.53 4.07 3.88
CA THR A 324 -2.20 4.57 5.09
C THR A 324 -2.30 6.07 5.01
N ALA A 325 -3.49 6.59 5.24
CA ALA A 325 -3.76 8.02 5.30
C ALA A 325 -4.52 8.36 6.59
N VAL A 326 -4.15 9.46 7.22
CA VAL A 326 -4.80 9.99 8.44
C VAL A 326 -4.93 11.51 8.29
N ARG A 327 -6.08 12.07 8.66
CA ARG A 327 -6.25 13.52 8.80
C ARG A 327 -7.12 13.88 9.99
N THR A 328 -6.94 15.10 10.48
CA THR A 328 -7.75 15.67 11.57
C THR A 328 -8.35 17.00 11.08
N PRO A 329 -9.54 16.99 10.48
CA PRO A 329 -10.13 18.17 9.83
C PRO A 329 -10.21 19.38 10.77
N GLY A 330 -9.69 20.53 10.35
CA GLY A 330 -9.66 21.75 11.20
C GLY A 330 -8.58 21.77 12.29
N ARG A 331 -7.83 20.67 12.49
CA ARG A 331 -6.60 20.63 13.31
C ARG A 331 -5.52 19.83 12.59
N LYS A 332 -5.08 20.30 11.42
CA LYS A 332 -4.13 19.57 10.56
C LYS A 332 -2.84 19.16 11.29
N GLU A 333 -2.33 20.02 12.18
CA GLU A 333 -1.11 19.72 12.94
C GLU A 333 -1.24 18.46 13.81
N ASP A 334 -2.43 18.19 14.37
CA ASP A 334 -2.68 16.94 15.11
C ASP A 334 -2.62 15.73 14.17
N GLY A 335 -3.18 15.86 12.96
CA GLY A 335 -3.16 14.83 11.92
C GLY A 335 -1.74 14.52 11.43
N LEU A 336 -0.97 15.56 11.16
CA LEU A 336 0.42 15.48 10.69
C LEU A 336 1.39 14.98 11.77
N ALA A 337 1.07 15.19 13.05
CA ALA A 337 1.90 14.71 14.16
C ALA A 337 1.79 13.19 14.44
N TRP A 338 0.79 12.49 13.88
CA TRP A 338 0.65 11.06 14.09
C TRP A 338 1.83 10.27 13.49
N GLN A 339 2.45 9.41 14.29
CA GLN A 339 3.50 8.53 13.81
C GLN A 339 2.90 7.28 13.16
N LEU A 340 2.88 7.25 11.83
CA LEU A 340 2.46 6.06 11.07
C LEU A 340 3.59 5.02 11.08
N GLY A 341 3.59 4.13 12.07
CA GLY A 341 4.62 3.11 12.31
C GLY A 341 4.45 1.81 11.49
N PRO A 342 5.29 0.80 11.77
CA PRO A 342 5.12 -0.54 11.22
C PRO A 342 3.83 -1.19 11.71
N TYR A 343 3.30 -2.14 10.94
CA TYR A 343 2.12 -2.91 11.33
C TYR A 343 2.49 -3.99 12.35
N GLU A 344 1.61 -4.18 13.32
CA GLU A 344 1.61 -5.37 14.17
C GLU A 344 0.94 -6.52 13.41
N ILE A 345 1.64 -7.66 13.33
CA ILE A 345 1.13 -8.86 12.69
C ILE A 345 0.37 -9.67 13.74
N LEU A 346 -0.89 -9.98 13.45
CA LEU A 346 -1.75 -10.79 14.30
C LEU A 346 -2.18 -12.03 13.55
N SER A 347 -2.04 -13.19 14.19
CA SER A 347 -2.71 -14.41 13.74
C SER A 347 -4.20 -14.36 14.08
N LEU A 348 -4.99 -15.22 13.45
CA LEU A 348 -6.39 -15.39 13.83
C LEU A 348 -6.53 -15.86 15.28
N GLU A 349 -5.59 -16.70 15.74
CA GLU A 349 -5.55 -17.21 17.11
C GLU A 349 -5.33 -16.08 18.11
N ASP A 350 -4.42 -15.14 17.86
CA ASP A 350 -4.19 -13.97 18.73
C ASP A 350 -5.48 -13.16 18.96
N VAL A 351 -6.25 -12.96 17.87
CA VAL A 351 -7.51 -12.21 17.91
C VAL A 351 -8.59 -12.98 18.69
N LEU A 352 -8.68 -14.29 18.48
CA LEU A 352 -9.66 -15.15 19.17
C LEU A 352 -9.32 -15.31 20.66
N ASP A 353 -8.04 -15.45 21.00
CA ASP A 353 -7.56 -15.51 22.38
C ASP A 353 -7.85 -14.22 23.13
N PHE A 354 -7.64 -13.07 22.48
CA PHE A 354 -8.04 -11.78 23.04
C PHE A 354 -9.55 -11.74 23.31
N ALA A 355 -10.37 -12.12 22.33
CA ALA A 355 -11.83 -12.13 22.47
C ALA A 355 -12.30 -13.05 23.62
N ALA A 356 -11.69 -14.23 23.76
CA ALA A 356 -11.99 -15.17 24.84
C ALA A 356 -11.64 -14.58 26.22
N LYS A 357 -10.46 -13.96 26.36
CA LYS A 357 -10.02 -13.31 27.61
C LYS A 357 -10.90 -12.12 27.98
N SER A 358 -11.29 -11.29 27.01
CA SER A 358 -12.20 -10.16 27.24
C SER A 358 -13.59 -10.60 27.73
N ARG A 359 -14.06 -11.79 27.36
CA ARG A 359 -15.33 -12.36 27.88
C ARG A 359 -15.20 -12.89 29.31
N LEU A 360 -14.04 -13.41 29.69
CA LEU A 360 -13.80 -13.99 31.01
C LEU A 360 -13.50 -12.93 32.08
N GLY A 361 -12.81 -11.83 31.72
CA GLY A 361 -12.49 -10.73 32.64
C GLY A 361 -13.65 -9.78 32.97
N GLY A 362 -14.81 -9.96 32.32
CA GLY A 362 -16.04 -9.18 32.57
C GLY A 362 -17.08 -9.89 33.45
N ARG A 363 -16.74 -11.01 34.09
CA ARG A 363 -17.60 -11.75 35.02
C ARG A 363 -17.22 -11.51 36.48
#